data_AF-T2KSA2-F1
#
_entry.id   AF-T2KSA2-F1
#
_cell.length_a   1.000
_cell.length_b   1.000
_cell.length_c   1.000
_cell.angle_alpha   90.00
_cell.angle_beta   90.00
_cell.angle_gamma   90.00
#
_symmetry.space_group_name_H-M   'P 1'
#
loop_
_entity.id
_entity.type
_entity.pdbx_description
1 polymer ?
#
loop_
_entity_poly.entity_id
_entity_poly.type
_entity_poly.pdbx_seq_one_letter_code
_entity_poly.pdbx_strand_id
1 'polypeptide(L)'
;MLARIANNLFWMGRYMERAEHTARFTNVNYFSSLDAPNKLSRDRQFVLRSMYEMVGEEEENDEVLKEEDVLYNTALNPEKYYSILQCITFARENANSSRDLISSDFYEAINIFYHSLVGYSKEHFVTRGLHDFTSHVMHQSTILKGKMRATMLHDEVYALIKLGMNIERATQVSRILQIKFDDAVQANIKKPKSLKRSFEWTTLLKCLNVLDVNRRVYKKAPTQTTVLEFLILNPTSPRTVLKCLNEIQTYITMLDPLKAHEKNTASFLIGKMRCEYNYKTVEDIQEDVKGFISDTFESLIEISEKIEEEYFYQEKI
;
A
#
# COMPACT_ATOMS: atom_id res chain seq x y z
N MET A 1 -26.12 9.97 1.62
CA MET A 1 -25.69 8.68 1.02
C MET A 1 -25.98 7.56 2.01
N LEU A 2 -26.41 6.35 1.59
CA LEU A 2 -26.57 5.24 2.54
C LEU A 2 -25.19 4.80 3.07
N ALA A 3 -25.06 4.59 4.38
CA ALA A 3 -23.79 4.27 5.04
C ALA A 3 -23.06 3.07 4.39
N ARG A 4 -23.83 2.04 3.98
CA ARG A 4 -23.32 0.88 3.23
C ARG A 4 -22.69 1.25 1.88
N ILE A 5 -23.25 2.19 1.14
CA ILE A 5 -22.71 2.62 -0.16
C ILE A 5 -21.38 3.33 0.05
N ALA A 6 -21.31 4.19 1.07
CA ALA A 6 -20.09 4.91 1.40
C ALA A 6 -18.97 3.94 1.82
N ASN A 7 -19.31 2.91 2.61
CA ASN A 7 -18.41 1.81 2.95
C ASN A 7 -17.83 1.10 1.71
N ASN A 8 -18.70 0.78 0.75
CA ASN A 8 -18.29 0.11 -0.48
C ASN A 8 -17.31 0.97 -1.29
N LEU A 9 -17.59 2.27 -1.43
CA LEU A 9 -16.72 3.21 -2.16
C LEU A 9 -15.34 3.35 -1.49
N PHE A 10 -15.32 3.45 -0.16
CA PHE A 10 -14.11 3.50 0.65
C PHE A 10 -13.26 2.23 0.46
N TRP A 11 -13.85 1.05 0.69
CA TRP A 11 -13.14 -0.22 0.56
C TRP A 11 -12.73 -0.55 -0.87
N MET A 12 -13.51 -0.15 -1.88
CA MET A 12 -13.10 -0.23 -3.29
C MET A 12 -11.76 0.47 -3.53
N GLY A 13 -11.61 1.70 -3.02
CA GLY A 13 -10.36 2.45 -3.11
C GLY A 13 -9.19 1.76 -2.41
N ARG A 14 -9.44 1.14 -1.25
CA ARG A 14 -8.42 0.36 -0.53
C ARG A 14 -7.98 -0.85 -1.33
N TYR A 15 -8.90 -1.69 -1.78
CA TYR A 15 -8.55 -2.91 -2.53
C TYR A 15 -7.77 -2.62 -3.82
N MET A 16 -8.11 -1.51 -4.52
CA MET A 16 -7.37 -1.05 -5.70
C MET A 16 -5.89 -0.74 -5.38
N GLU A 17 -5.63 -0.05 -4.27
CA GLU A 17 -4.26 0.28 -3.86
C GLU A 17 -3.51 -0.96 -3.33
N ARG A 18 -4.19 -1.83 -2.58
CA ARG A 18 -3.61 -3.08 -2.06
C ARG A 18 -3.10 -3.95 -3.19
N ALA A 19 -3.93 -4.20 -4.21
CA ALA A 19 -3.58 -5.00 -5.38
C ALA A 19 -2.33 -4.45 -6.10
N GLU A 20 -2.24 -3.14 -6.32
CA GLU A 20 -1.08 -2.52 -6.98
C GLU A 20 0.21 -2.67 -6.14
N HIS A 21 0.14 -2.42 -4.82
CA HIS A 21 1.31 -2.50 -3.95
C HIS A 21 1.79 -3.94 -3.81
N THR A 22 0.89 -4.91 -3.65
CA THR A 22 1.24 -6.33 -3.59
C THR A 22 1.93 -6.76 -4.89
N ALA A 23 1.35 -6.46 -6.05
CA ALA A 23 1.95 -6.82 -7.34
C ALA A 23 3.34 -6.22 -7.53
N ARG A 24 3.50 -4.93 -7.21
CA ARG A 24 4.80 -4.26 -7.33
C ARG A 24 5.83 -4.82 -6.36
N PHE A 25 5.44 -5.04 -5.11
CA PHE A 25 6.33 -5.62 -4.11
C PHE A 25 6.77 -7.02 -4.53
N THR A 26 5.85 -7.90 -4.92
CA THR A 26 6.18 -9.27 -5.36
C THR A 26 7.15 -9.24 -6.56
N ASN A 27 6.89 -8.41 -7.58
CA ASN A 27 7.79 -8.27 -8.73
C ASN A 27 9.18 -7.79 -8.31
N VAL A 28 9.25 -6.64 -7.65
CA VAL A 28 10.53 -5.99 -7.33
C VAL A 28 11.32 -6.81 -6.33
N ASN A 29 10.67 -7.37 -5.30
CA ASN A 29 11.31 -8.21 -4.31
C ASN A 29 11.92 -9.46 -4.95
N TYR A 30 11.13 -10.15 -5.80
CA TYR A 30 11.60 -11.34 -6.50
C TYR A 30 12.80 -11.03 -7.41
N PHE A 31 12.68 -10.08 -8.33
CA PHE A 31 13.72 -9.85 -9.33
C PHE A 31 14.95 -9.13 -8.75
N SER A 32 14.78 -8.24 -7.76
CA SER A 32 15.92 -7.62 -7.10
C SER A 32 16.74 -8.63 -6.29
N SER A 33 16.13 -9.73 -5.83
CA SER A 33 16.85 -10.78 -5.10
C SER A 33 17.89 -11.50 -5.96
N LEU A 34 17.66 -11.62 -7.28
CA LEU A 34 18.55 -12.34 -8.20
C LEU A 34 19.93 -11.68 -8.29
N ASP A 35 19.97 -10.35 -8.25
CA ASP A 35 21.19 -9.55 -8.34
C ASP A 35 21.66 -8.99 -6.98
N ALA A 36 21.06 -9.46 -5.88
CA ALA A 36 21.38 -8.91 -4.57
C ALA A 36 22.86 -9.18 -4.19
N PRO A 37 23.58 -8.21 -3.60
CA PRO A 37 25.02 -8.35 -3.34
C PRO A 37 25.31 -9.28 -2.16
N ASN A 38 24.40 -9.38 -1.20
CA ASN A 38 24.55 -10.18 0.01
C ASN A 38 23.89 -11.58 -0.15
N LYS A 39 24.34 -12.56 0.64
CA LYS A 39 23.85 -13.95 0.54
C LYS A 39 22.40 -14.10 1.01
N LEU A 40 22.01 -13.41 2.08
CA LEU A 40 20.68 -13.55 2.68
C LEU A 40 19.59 -13.07 1.72
N SER A 41 19.78 -11.91 1.10
CA SER A 41 18.82 -11.35 0.15
C SER A 41 18.77 -12.08 -1.20
N ARG A 42 19.68 -13.05 -1.45
CA ARG A 42 19.60 -14.03 -2.55
C ARG A 42 18.92 -15.33 -2.13
N ASP A 43 18.72 -15.56 -0.83
CA ASP A 43 18.07 -16.76 -0.33
C ASP A 43 16.59 -16.74 -0.70
N ARG A 44 16.13 -17.76 -1.42
CA ARG A 44 14.75 -17.83 -1.88
C ARG A 44 13.77 -17.89 -0.70
N GLN A 45 14.08 -18.61 0.37
CA GLN A 45 13.19 -18.69 1.53
C GLN A 45 13.00 -17.32 2.19
N PHE A 46 14.09 -16.56 2.33
CA PHE A 46 14.04 -15.19 2.84
C PHE A 46 13.13 -14.29 1.97
N VAL A 47 13.29 -14.35 0.65
CA VAL A 47 12.49 -13.59 -0.31
C VAL A 47 11.00 -13.96 -0.24
N LEU A 48 10.69 -15.25 -0.15
CA LEU A 48 9.32 -15.76 -0.07
C LEU A 48 8.64 -15.36 1.25
N ARG A 49 9.36 -15.40 2.38
CA ARG A 49 8.84 -14.92 3.66
C ARG A 49 8.50 -13.43 3.62
N SER A 50 9.37 -12.59 3.05
CA SER A 50 9.04 -11.17 2.87
C SER A 50 7.78 -10.94 1.99
N MET A 51 7.46 -11.85 1.05
CA MET A 51 6.23 -11.75 0.24
C MET A 51 4.97 -12.08 1.04
N TYR A 52 5.05 -13.04 1.96
CA TYR A 52 3.96 -13.35 2.88
C TYR A 52 3.76 -12.27 3.94
N GLU A 53 4.85 -11.72 4.50
CA GLU A 53 4.77 -10.54 5.38
C GLU A 53 4.07 -9.36 4.69
N MET A 54 4.31 -9.15 3.38
CA MET A 54 3.67 -8.08 2.60
C MET A 54 2.14 -8.23 2.57
N VAL A 55 1.64 -9.46 2.48
CA VAL A 55 0.19 -9.74 2.47
C VAL A 55 -0.39 -9.99 3.86
N GLY A 56 0.45 -10.05 4.90
CA GLY A 56 0.05 -10.35 6.27
C GLY A 56 -0.27 -11.82 6.51
N GLU A 57 0.33 -12.71 5.73
CA GLU A 57 0.29 -14.16 6.01
C GLU A 57 1.39 -14.47 7.03
N GLU A 58 1.01 -15.06 8.15
CA GLU A 58 1.94 -15.57 9.16
C GLU A 58 2.25 -17.03 8.87
N GLU A 59 3.53 -17.39 8.87
CA GLU A 59 4.00 -18.76 8.68
C GLU A 59 4.93 -19.15 9.83
N GLU A 60 5.00 -20.45 10.12
CA GLU A 60 6.00 -20.95 11.06
C GLU A 60 7.41 -20.76 10.49
N ASN A 61 8.34 -20.30 11.33
CA ASN A 61 9.71 -19.97 10.92
C ASN A 61 10.48 -21.19 10.36
N ASP A 62 10.07 -22.40 10.73
CA ASP A 62 10.75 -23.65 10.35
C ASP A 62 10.16 -24.32 9.10
N GLU A 63 9.00 -23.85 8.60
CA GLU A 63 8.38 -24.42 7.40
C GLU A 63 9.11 -23.99 6.13
N VAL A 64 9.40 -24.94 5.24
CA VAL A 64 10.01 -24.67 3.94
C VAL A 64 8.93 -24.27 2.94
N LEU A 65 8.96 -23.01 2.52
CA LEU A 65 7.99 -22.45 1.59
C LEU A 65 8.25 -22.94 0.17
N LYS A 66 7.19 -23.38 -0.51
CA LYS A 66 7.21 -23.67 -1.95
C LYS A 66 6.95 -22.39 -2.72
N GLU A 67 7.86 -22.06 -3.63
CA GLU A 67 7.79 -20.84 -4.43
C GLU A 67 6.46 -20.73 -5.19
N GLU A 68 6.02 -21.81 -5.84
CA GLU A 68 4.77 -21.84 -6.60
C GLU A 68 3.54 -21.52 -5.73
N ASP A 69 3.53 -22.01 -4.48
CA ASP A 69 2.41 -21.80 -3.56
C ASP A 69 2.38 -20.35 -3.07
N VAL A 70 3.53 -19.78 -2.70
CA VAL A 70 3.63 -18.38 -2.27
C VAL A 70 3.23 -17.44 -3.41
N LEU A 71 3.72 -17.68 -4.63
CA LEU A 71 3.34 -16.89 -5.80
C LEU A 71 1.83 -17.01 -6.04
N TYR A 72 1.29 -18.23 -6.09
CA TYR A 72 -0.15 -18.45 -6.31
C TYR A 72 -1.00 -17.77 -5.24
N ASN A 73 -0.67 -17.94 -3.95
CA ASN A 73 -1.41 -17.39 -2.81
C ASN A 73 -1.41 -15.87 -2.79
N THR A 74 -0.29 -15.24 -3.11
CA THR A 74 -0.19 -13.77 -3.13
C THR A 74 -0.90 -13.12 -4.32
N ALA A 75 -1.16 -13.88 -5.40
CA ALA A 75 -1.64 -13.32 -6.66
C ALA A 75 -2.99 -13.85 -7.15
N LEU A 76 -3.11 -15.16 -7.36
CA LEU A 76 -4.21 -15.78 -8.12
C LEU A 76 -5.12 -16.69 -7.31
N ASN A 77 -4.81 -16.94 -6.04
CA ASN A 77 -5.64 -17.81 -5.19
C ASN A 77 -6.95 -17.11 -4.77
N PRO A 78 -8.13 -17.59 -5.19
CA PRO A 78 -9.41 -17.00 -4.80
C PRO A 78 -9.77 -17.22 -3.33
N GLU A 79 -9.16 -18.21 -2.66
CA GLU A 79 -9.41 -18.52 -1.25
C GLU A 79 -8.65 -17.60 -0.30
N LYS A 80 -7.64 -16.87 -0.79
CA LYS A 80 -6.84 -15.95 0.01
C LYS A 80 -7.35 -14.52 -0.18
N TYR A 81 -7.97 -13.95 0.86
CA TYR A 81 -8.58 -12.61 0.83
C TYR A 81 -7.62 -11.48 0.43
N TYR A 82 -6.33 -11.68 0.64
CA TYR A 82 -5.26 -10.72 0.30
C TYR A 82 -4.69 -10.90 -1.10
N SER A 83 -5.06 -11.96 -1.83
CA SER A 83 -4.52 -12.18 -3.16
C SER A 83 -4.90 -11.03 -4.09
N ILE A 84 -4.06 -10.76 -5.08
CA ILE A 84 -4.32 -9.68 -6.06
C ILE A 84 -5.68 -9.89 -6.75
N LEU A 85 -5.98 -11.13 -7.16
CA LEU A 85 -7.27 -11.50 -7.74
C LEU A 85 -8.42 -11.17 -6.79
N GLN A 86 -8.32 -11.55 -5.53
CA GLN A 86 -9.41 -11.36 -4.58
C GLN A 86 -9.61 -9.88 -4.22
N CYS A 87 -8.53 -9.10 -4.10
CA CYS A 87 -8.62 -7.64 -3.95
C CYS A 87 -9.39 -7.00 -5.13
N ILE A 88 -9.07 -7.36 -6.37
CA ILE A 88 -9.77 -6.82 -7.54
C ILE A 88 -11.22 -7.33 -7.63
N THR A 89 -11.47 -8.57 -7.19
CA THR A 89 -12.83 -9.12 -7.07
C THR A 89 -13.68 -8.28 -6.11
N PHE A 90 -13.17 -8.01 -4.90
CA PHE A 90 -13.89 -7.16 -3.93
C PHE A 90 -14.06 -5.72 -4.42
N ALA A 91 -13.06 -5.14 -5.10
CA ALA A 91 -13.19 -3.83 -5.71
C ALA A 91 -14.33 -3.79 -6.75
N ARG A 92 -14.45 -4.84 -7.55
CA ARG A 92 -15.53 -4.99 -8.55
C ARG A 92 -16.90 -5.17 -7.91
N GLU A 93 -17.01 -5.97 -6.86
CA GLU A 93 -18.28 -6.17 -6.13
C GLU A 93 -18.78 -4.86 -5.49
N ASN A 94 -17.86 -4.09 -4.91
CA ASN A 94 -18.15 -2.76 -4.39
C ASN A 94 -18.57 -1.81 -5.52
N ALA A 95 -17.93 -1.87 -6.68
CA ALA A 95 -18.31 -1.08 -7.85
C ALA A 95 -19.71 -1.46 -8.39
N ASN A 96 -20.05 -2.75 -8.44
CA ASN A 96 -21.38 -3.23 -8.84
C ASN A 96 -22.47 -2.67 -7.92
N SER A 97 -22.21 -2.66 -6.61
CA SER A 97 -23.15 -2.18 -5.60
C SER A 97 -23.33 -0.66 -5.61
N SER A 98 -22.40 0.08 -6.24
CA SER A 98 -22.39 1.54 -6.34
C SER A 98 -22.42 2.02 -7.79
N ARG A 99 -22.96 1.20 -8.71
CA ARG A 99 -22.87 1.42 -10.17
C ARG A 99 -23.39 2.77 -10.63
N ASP A 100 -24.48 3.23 -10.02
CA ASP A 100 -25.17 4.49 -10.38
C ASP A 100 -24.41 5.74 -9.92
N LEU A 101 -23.39 5.58 -9.08
CA LEU A 101 -22.60 6.69 -8.51
C LEU A 101 -21.26 6.89 -9.21
N ILE A 102 -20.84 5.92 -10.01
CA ILE A 102 -19.55 5.94 -10.70
C ILE A 102 -19.74 6.03 -12.22
N SER A 103 -18.78 6.66 -12.89
CA SER A 103 -18.83 6.77 -14.35
C SER A 103 -18.77 5.39 -15.01
N SER A 104 -19.41 5.24 -16.17
CA SER A 104 -19.35 4.00 -16.95
C SER A 104 -17.93 3.62 -17.35
N ASP A 105 -17.11 4.62 -17.68
CA ASP A 105 -15.70 4.45 -18.03
C ASP A 105 -14.86 3.89 -16.88
N PHE A 106 -15.09 4.36 -15.65
CA PHE A 106 -14.39 3.86 -14.47
C PHE A 106 -14.87 2.44 -14.12
N TYR A 107 -16.17 2.20 -14.13
CA TYR A 107 -16.75 0.88 -13.90
C TYR A 107 -16.26 -0.16 -14.92
N GLU A 108 -16.20 0.19 -16.21
CA GLU A 108 -15.73 -0.71 -17.25
C GLU A 108 -14.24 -1.03 -17.08
N ALA A 109 -13.42 -0.05 -16.68
CA ALA A 109 -12.01 -0.30 -16.37
C ALA A 109 -11.84 -1.32 -15.22
N ILE A 110 -12.71 -1.30 -14.21
CA ILE A 110 -12.70 -2.31 -13.13
C ILE A 110 -13.06 -3.70 -13.68
N ASN A 111 -14.07 -3.80 -14.56
CA ASN A 111 -14.46 -5.08 -15.16
C ASN A 111 -13.38 -5.66 -16.06
N ILE A 112 -12.78 -4.84 -16.93
CA ILE A 112 -11.66 -5.25 -17.79
C ILE A 112 -10.50 -5.77 -16.93
N PHE A 113 -10.16 -5.06 -15.86
CA PHE A 113 -9.12 -5.49 -14.93
C PHE A 113 -9.46 -6.84 -14.31
N TYR A 114 -10.65 -7.00 -13.72
CA TYR A 114 -11.09 -8.26 -13.14
C TYR A 114 -11.03 -9.43 -14.13
N HIS A 115 -11.64 -9.29 -15.32
CA HIS A 115 -11.68 -10.36 -16.32
C HIS A 115 -10.29 -10.72 -16.84
N SER A 116 -9.36 -9.77 -16.90
CA SER A 116 -7.98 -10.03 -17.28
C SER A 116 -7.20 -10.88 -16.26
N LEU A 117 -7.65 -10.92 -14.99
CA LEU A 117 -7.03 -11.75 -13.94
C LEU A 117 -7.69 -13.12 -13.81
N VAL A 118 -9.02 -13.21 -13.90
CA VAL A 118 -9.76 -14.48 -13.80
C VAL A 118 -9.34 -15.48 -14.88
N GLY A 119 -9.01 -15.01 -16.08
CA GLY A 119 -8.56 -15.86 -17.18
C GLY A 119 -7.06 -16.20 -17.17
N TYR A 120 -6.30 -15.78 -16.16
CA TYR A 120 -4.84 -15.93 -16.17
C TYR A 120 -4.42 -17.36 -15.74
N SER A 121 -3.59 -18.04 -16.54
CA SER A 121 -3.14 -19.41 -16.23
C SER A 121 -2.24 -19.43 -14.99
N LYS A 122 -2.64 -20.24 -14.00
CA LYS A 122 -1.84 -20.52 -12.80
C LYS A 122 -0.48 -21.10 -13.16
N GLU A 123 -0.46 -22.11 -14.02
CA GLU A 123 0.76 -22.84 -14.42
C GLU A 123 1.75 -21.91 -15.11
N HIS A 124 1.25 -21.04 -16.00
CA HIS A 124 2.07 -20.02 -16.64
C HIS A 124 2.62 -19.03 -15.61
N PHE A 125 1.76 -18.52 -14.72
CA PHE A 125 2.13 -17.52 -13.73
C PHE A 125 3.24 -17.98 -12.78
N VAL A 126 3.08 -19.15 -12.16
CA VAL A 126 4.02 -19.63 -11.12
C VAL A 126 5.38 -20.07 -11.67
N THR A 127 5.48 -20.33 -12.98
CA THR A 127 6.74 -20.81 -13.61
C THR A 127 7.50 -19.73 -14.36
N ARG A 128 6.81 -18.88 -15.12
CA ARG A 128 7.45 -17.91 -16.03
C ARG A 128 6.74 -16.56 -16.16
N GLY A 129 5.48 -16.49 -15.76
CA GLY A 129 4.60 -15.34 -15.96
C GLY A 129 4.64 -14.30 -14.85
N LEU A 130 5.47 -14.44 -13.81
CA LEU A 130 5.49 -13.52 -12.67
C LEU A 130 5.68 -12.06 -13.09
N HIS A 131 6.67 -11.78 -13.95
CA HIS A 131 6.93 -10.42 -14.43
C HIS A 131 5.75 -9.88 -15.23
N ASP A 132 5.27 -10.63 -16.22
CA ASP A 132 4.22 -10.20 -17.14
C ASP A 132 2.90 -9.95 -16.40
N PHE A 133 2.53 -10.84 -15.49
CA PHE A 133 1.34 -10.70 -14.65
C PHE A 133 1.40 -9.44 -13.79
N THR A 134 2.47 -9.26 -13.02
CA THR A 134 2.58 -8.12 -12.10
C THR A 134 2.71 -6.79 -12.85
N SER A 135 3.40 -6.78 -13.99
CA SER A 135 3.46 -5.63 -14.90
C SER A 135 2.08 -5.28 -15.46
N HIS A 136 1.29 -6.28 -15.85
CA HIS A 136 -0.09 -6.10 -16.28
C HIS A 136 -0.97 -5.52 -15.16
N VAL A 137 -0.87 -6.04 -13.93
CA VAL A 137 -1.59 -5.50 -12.76
C VAL A 137 -1.23 -4.03 -12.53
N MET A 138 0.05 -3.67 -12.57
CA MET A 138 0.49 -2.26 -12.42
C MET A 138 -0.04 -1.36 -13.55
N HIS A 139 -0.11 -1.88 -14.78
CA HIS A 139 -0.65 -1.15 -15.92
C HIS A 139 -2.16 -0.90 -15.78
N GLN A 140 -2.92 -1.94 -15.44
CA GLN A 140 -4.37 -1.83 -15.22
C GLN A 140 -4.70 -0.91 -14.04
N SER A 141 -3.95 -0.97 -12.93
CA SER A 141 -4.11 -0.02 -11.82
C SER A 141 -3.88 1.43 -12.25
N THR A 142 -2.94 1.68 -13.18
CA THR A 142 -2.69 3.02 -13.73
C THR A 142 -3.85 3.50 -14.60
N ILE A 143 -4.37 2.64 -15.50
CA ILE A 143 -5.55 2.93 -16.32
C ILE A 143 -6.74 3.26 -15.42
N LEU A 144 -6.98 2.42 -14.42
CA LEU A 144 -8.11 2.53 -13.50
C LEU A 144 -8.11 3.87 -12.76
N LYS A 145 -6.96 4.24 -12.16
CA LYS A 145 -6.78 5.53 -11.49
C LYS A 145 -6.93 6.71 -12.45
N GLY A 146 -6.48 6.56 -13.70
CA GLY A 146 -6.65 7.56 -14.76
C GLY A 146 -8.11 7.78 -15.14
N LYS A 147 -8.87 6.69 -15.38
CA LYS A 147 -10.30 6.73 -15.70
C LYS A 147 -11.12 7.34 -14.58
N MET A 148 -10.88 6.93 -13.33
CA MET A 148 -11.50 7.52 -12.15
C MET A 148 -11.33 9.04 -12.12
N ARG A 149 -10.08 9.51 -12.22
CA ARG A 149 -9.76 10.94 -12.16
C ARG A 149 -10.39 11.74 -13.32
N ALA A 150 -10.42 11.16 -14.52
CA ALA A 150 -10.82 11.87 -15.74
C ALA A 150 -12.33 11.92 -15.98
N THR A 151 -13.11 11.03 -15.37
CA THR A 151 -14.52 10.83 -15.76
C THR A 151 -15.53 10.95 -14.63
N MET A 152 -15.08 10.96 -13.37
CA MET A 152 -15.95 11.20 -12.21
C MET A 152 -16.00 12.68 -11.84
N LEU A 153 -17.12 13.11 -11.26
CA LEU A 153 -17.17 14.38 -10.53
C LEU A 153 -16.27 14.27 -9.30
N HIS A 154 -15.52 15.32 -8.98
CA HIS A 154 -14.68 15.36 -7.78
C HIS A 154 -15.53 15.85 -6.60
N ASP A 155 -16.54 15.06 -6.24
CA ASP A 155 -17.52 15.28 -5.19
C ASP A 155 -17.31 14.30 -4.01
N GLU A 156 -18.31 14.15 -3.12
CA GLU A 156 -18.27 13.25 -1.96
C GLU A 156 -18.01 11.77 -2.35
N VAL A 157 -18.52 11.32 -3.50
CA VAL A 157 -18.29 9.94 -3.98
C VAL A 157 -16.82 9.75 -4.30
N TYR A 158 -16.23 10.70 -5.03
CA TYR A 158 -14.81 10.68 -5.34
C TYR A 158 -13.95 10.80 -4.07
N ALA A 159 -14.37 11.65 -3.12
CA ALA A 159 -13.69 11.81 -1.84
C ALA A 159 -13.64 10.51 -1.04
N LEU A 160 -14.73 9.73 -0.97
CA LEU A 160 -14.77 8.43 -0.28
C LEU A 160 -13.79 7.42 -0.89
N ILE A 161 -13.76 7.29 -2.21
CA ILE A 161 -12.81 6.39 -2.90
C ILE A 161 -11.37 6.86 -2.62
N LYS A 162 -11.11 8.15 -2.75
CA LYS A 162 -9.79 8.75 -2.52
C LYS A 162 -9.33 8.63 -1.07
N LEU A 163 -10.25 8.70 -0.11
CA LEU A 163 -9.95 8.49 1.31
C LEU A 163 -9.44 7.07 1.52
N GLY A 164 -10.17 6.06 1.04
CA GLY A 164 -9.76 4.65 1.11
C GLY A 164 -8.43 4.41 0.40
N MET A 165 -8.24 4.97 -0.80
CA MET A 165 -6.97 4.84 -1.52
C MET A 165 -5.78 5.42 -0.74
N ASN A 166 -5.91 6.60 -0.14
CA ASN A 166 -4.77 7.23 0.53
C ASN A 166 -4.48 6.58 1.89
N ILE A 167 -5.50 6.09 2.62
CA ILE A 167 -5.28 5.29 3.83
C ILE A 167 -4.54 4.02 3.49
N GLU A 168 -5.04 3.24 2.53
CA GLU A 168 -4.37 2.00 2.14
C GLU A 168 -2.96 2.27 1.62
N ARG A 169 -2.75 3.33 0.83
CA ARG A 169 -1.41 3.69 0.37
C ARG A 169 -0.46 4.01 1.53
N ALA A 170 -0.90 4.77 2.53
CA ALA A 170 -0.09 5.04 3.72
C ALA A 170 0.24 3.74 4.46
N THR A 171 -0.75 2.86 4.66
CA THR A 171 -0.58 1.55 5.29
C THR A 171 0.43 0.68 4.53
N GLN A 172 0.32 0.59 3.20
CA GLN A 172 1.22 -0.21 2.38
C GLN A 172 2.63 0.39 2.31
N VAL A 173 2.78 1.72 2.30
CA VAL A 173 4.09 2.38 2.41
C VAL A 173 4.76 2.03 3.74
N SER A 174 4.04 2.12 4.86
CA SER A 174 4.55 1.78 6.18
C SER A 174 4.90 0.29 6.30
N ARG A 175 4.07 -0.60 5.76
CA ARG A 175 4.32 -2.05 5.75
C ARG A 175 5.58 -2.39 4.93
N ILE A 176 5.69 -1.85 3.72
CA ILE A 176 6.87 -2.07 2.85
C ILE A 176 8.13 -1.51 3.52
N LEU A 177 8.01 -0.37 4.21
CA LEU A 177 9.09 0.21 5.01
C LEU A 177 9.52 -0.72 6.17
N GLN A 178 8.57 -1.25 6.94
CA GLN A 178 8.85 -2.20 8.02
C GLN A 178 9.60 -3.43 7.51
N ILE A 179 9.05 -4.10 6.49
CA ILE A 179 9.62 -5.33 5.93
C ILE A 179 11.06 -5.09 5.46
N LYS A 180 11.30 -4.03 4.67
CA LYS A 180 12.66 -3.78 4.16
C LYS A 180 13.60 -3.20 5.19
N PHE A 181 13.10 -2.56 6.24
CA PHE A 181 13.91 -2.20 7.40
C PHE A 181 14.40 -3.47 8.11
N ASP A 182 13.49 -4.40 8.42
CA ASP A 182 13.82 -5.67 9.08
C ASP A 182 14.76 -6.51 8.20
N ASP A 183 14.52 -6.57 6.89
CA ASP A 183 15.42 -7.24 5.96
C ASP A 183 16.84 -6.64 6.01
N ALA A 184 16.94 -5.30 6.04
CA ALA A 184 18.21 -4.60 6.09
C ALA A 184 18.95 -4.90 7.40
N VAL A 185 18.23 -4.94 8.53
CA VAL A 185 18.79 -5.30 9.84
C VAL A 185 19.31 -6.73 9.79
N GLN A 186 18.51 -7.69 9.33
CA GLN A 186 18.88 -9.11 9.25
C GLN A 186 20.08 -9.35 8.33
N ALA A 187 20.11 -8.73 7.15
CA ALA A 187 21.20 -8.86 6.19
C ALA A 187 22.52 -8.27 6.71
N ASN A 188 22.47 -7.34 7.68
CA ASN A 188 23.64 -6.64 8.21
C ASN A 188 23.94 -6.94 9.69
N ILE A 189 23.36 -7.98 10.29
CA ILE A 189 23.63 -8.38 11.69
C ILE A 189 25.15 -8.46 11.96
N LYS A 190 25.91 -9.04 11.03
CA LYS A 190 27.37 -9.20 11.16
C LYS A 190 28.18 -7.93 10.85
N LYS A 191 27.56 -6.91 10.24
CA LYS A 191 28.21 -5.65 9.83
C LYS A 191 27.28 -4.44 10.04
N PRO A 192 26.96 -4.04 11.28
CA PRO A 192 25.98 -2.99 11.56
C PRO A 192 26.28 -1.64 10.88
N LYS A 193 27.56 -1.30 10.69
CA LYS A 193 27.97 -0.08 9.97
C LYS A 193 27.49 -0.03 8.50
N SER A 194 27.23 -1.20 7.89
CA SER A 194 26.77 -1.30 6.50
C SER A 194 25.27 -1.09 6.35
N LEU A 195 24.50 -1.20 7.45
CA LEU A 195 23.05 -0.97 7.48
C LEU A 195 22.66 0.36 6.83
N LYS A 196 23.40 1.44 7.11
CA LYS A 196 23.10 2.78 6.59
C LYS A 196 23.07 2.86 5.06
N ARG A 197 23.75 1.95 4.36
CA ARG A 197 23.86 1.90 2.88
C ARG A 197 23.46 0.53 2.34
N SER A 198 22.54 -0.14 3.04
CA SER A 198 22.06 -1.46 2.65
C SER A 198 21.40 -1.46 1.27
N PHE A 199 21.49 -2.60 0.59
CA PHE A 199 20.85 -2.84 -0.70
C PHE A 199 19.32 -2.68 -0.62
N GLU A 200 18.76 -3.09 0.51
CA GLU A 200 17.33 -3.11 0.83
C GLU A 200 16.70 -1.71 0.75
N TRP A 201 17.47 -0.63 1.02
CA TRP A 201 16.99 0.75 0.83
C TRP A 201 16.68 1.07 -0.63
N THR A 202 17.47 0.54 -1.57
CA THR A 202 17.20 0.71 -3.00
C THR A 202 16.01 -0.16 -3.41
N THR A 203 15.93 -1.39 -2.93
CA THR A 203 14.81 -2.31 -3.20
C THR A 203 13.49 -1.73 -2.67
N LEU A 204 13.48 -1.19 -1.46
CA LEU A 204 12.35 -0.49 -0.86
C LEU A 204 11.81 0.63 -1.76
N LEU A 205 12.70 1.54 -2.20
CA LEU A 205 12.29 2.64 -3.07
C LEU A 205 11.78 2.16 -4.44
N LYS A 206 12.29 1.02 -4.96
CA LYS A 206 11.76 0.37 -6.17
C LYS A 206 10.37 -0.23 -5.91
N CYS A 207 10.15 -0.90 -4.77
CA CYS A 207 8.85 -1.45 -4.37
C CYS A 207 7.76 -0.37 -4.27
N LEU A 208 8.16 0.88 -4.02
CA LEU A 208 7.28 2.04 -3.98
C LEU A 208 7.33 2.89 -5.26
N ASN A 209 8.09 2.50 -6.30
CA ASN A 209 8.28 3.28 -7.52
C ASN A 209 8.66 4.76 -7.28
N VAL A 210 9.59 5.00 -6.35
CA VAL A 210 10.06 6.35 -5.98
C VAL A 210 11.58 6.50 -5.99
N LEU A 211 12.32 5.49 -6.48
CA LEU A 211 13.79 5.53 -6.52
C LEU A 211 14.33 6.76 -7.25
N ASP A 212 13.79 7.07 -8.44
CA ASP A 212 14.27 8.19 -9.25
C ASP A 212 13.95 9.54 -8.60
N VAL A 213 12.76 9.66 -7.99
CA VAL A 213 12.35 10.90 -7.30
C VAL A 213 13.20 11.11 -6.04
N ASN A 214 13.47 10.06 -5.26
CA ASN A 214 14.37 10.14 -4.12
C ASN A 214 15.77 10.58 -4.55
N ARG A 215 16.33 9.95 -5.60
CA ARG A 215 17.65 10.35 -6.16
C ARG A 215 17.65 11.79 -6.68
N ARG A 216 16.54 12.27 -7.25
CA ARG A 216 16.39 13.67 -7.68
C ARG A 216 16.45 14.64 -6.51
N VAL A 217 15.82 14.31 -5.37
CA VAL A 217 15.80 15.16 -4.17
C VAL A 217 17.18 15.20 -3.50
N TYR A 218 17.81 14.05 -3.26
CA TYR A 218 19.05 13.97 -2.48
C TYR A 218 20.34 14.02 -3.30
N LYS A 219 20.26 13.82 -4.62
CA LYS A 219 21.40 13.79 -5.56
C LYS A 219 22.50 12.79 -5.17
N LYS A 220 22.14 11.72 -4.46
CA LYS A 220 23.05 10.69 -3.93
C LYS A 220 22.38 9.32 -3.98
N ALA A 221 23.19 8.27 -3.78
CA ALA A 221 22.66 6.91 -3.61
C ALA A 221 21.80 6.82 -2.32
N PRO A 222 20.74 6.00 -2.32
CA PRO A 222 19.87 5.85 -1.15
C PRO A 222 20.63 5.40 0.09
N THR A 223 20.33 6.03 1.21
CA THR A 223 20.78 5.66 2.56
C THR A 223 19.57 5.55 3.47
N GLN A 224 19.73 4.92 4.63
CA GLN A 224 18.67 4.84 5.64
C GLN A 224 18.06 6.22 5.96
N THR A 225 18.89 7.22 6.28
CA THR A 225 18.43 8.59 6.60
C THR A 225 17.63 9.20 5.44
N THR A 226 18.19 9.23 4.23
CA THR A 226 17.53 9.83 3.06
C THR A 226 16.26 9.09 2.63
N VAL A 227 16.15 7.81 2.99
CA VAL A 227 14.97 7.00 2.67
C VAL A 227 13.86 7.25 3.69
N LEU A 228 14.19 7.22 4.98
CA LEU A 228 13.23 7.48 6.06
C LEU A 228 12.67 8.89 5.93
N GLU A 229 13.53 9.90 5.81
CA GLU A 229 13.11 11.29 5.62
C GLU A 229 12.20 11.43 4.40
N PHE A 230 12.54 10.79 3.27
CA PHE A 230 11.73 10.90 2.06
C PHE A 230 10.37 10.22 2.19
N LEU A 231 10.34 8.95 2.61
CA LEU A 231 9.11 8.16 2.62
C LEU A 231 8.15 8.60 3.71
N ILE A 232 8.66 9.14 4.81
CA ILE A 232 7.85 9.55 5.95
C ILE A 232 7.46 11.03 5.81
N LEU A 233 8.44 11.91 5.55
CA LEU A 233 8.30 13.36 5.74
C LEU A 233 8.16 14.17 4.45
N ASN A 234 8.34 13.60 3.25
CA ASN A 234 8.18 14.38 2.04
C ASN A 234 6.69 14.70 1.78
N PRO A 235 6.28 15.98 1.65
CA PRO A 235 4.87 16.35 1.54
C PRO A 235 4.36 16.36 0.08
N THR A 236 5.18 15.98 -0.90
CA THR A 236 4.89 16.17 -2.34
C THR A 236 4.78 14.87 -3.14
N SER A 237 5.55 13.85 -2.78
CA SER A 237 5.56 12.57 -3.50
C SER A 237 4.31 11.74 -3.15
N PRO A 238 3.51 11.25 -4.11
CA PRO A 238 2.23 10.58 -3.82
C PRO A 238 2.29 9.34 -2.91
N ARG A 239 3.46 8.71 -2.78
CA ARG A 239 3.70 7.46 -2.03
C ARG A 239 4.56 7.69 -0.79
N THR A 240 4.27 8.77 -0.08
CA THR A 240 4.90 9.10 1.20
C THR A 240 3.82 9.31 2.24
N VAL A 241 4.13 9.00 3.50
CA VAL A 241 3.15 8.99 4.59
C VAL A 241 2.56 10.39 4.77
N LEU A 242 3.40 11.43 4.90
CA LEU A 242 2.91 12.80 5.05
C LEU A 242 2.04 13.27 3.87
N LYS A 243 2.39 12.93 2.62
CA LYS A 243 1.54 13.29 1.48
C LYS A 243 0.19 12.56 1.54
N CYS A 244 0.17 11.29 1.93
CA CYS A 244 -1.09 10.55 2.10
C CYS A 244 -1.93 11.16 3.22
N LEU A 245 -1.35 11.52 4.37
CA LEU A 245 -2.04 12.20 5.47
C LEU A 245 -2.61 13.55 5.05
N ASN A 246 -1.87 14.32 4.25
CA ASN A 246 -2.37 15.59 3.68
C ASN A 246 -3.61 15.35 2.80
N GLU A 247 -3.58 14.34 1.93
CA GLU A 247 -4.71 14.00 1.06
C GLU A 247 -5.90 13.45 1.86
N ILE A 248 -5.65 12.59 2.85
CA ILE A 248 -6.68 12.07 3.76
C ILE A 248 -7.40 13.23 4.45
N GLN A 249 -6.66 14.22 4.97
CA GLN A 249 -7.27 15.42 5.54
C GLN A 249 -8.14 16.16 4.52
N THR A 250 -7.64 16.37 3.30
CA THR A 250 -8.40 17.08 2.26
C THR A 250 -9.74 16.40 2.01
N TYR A 251 -9.73 15.07 1.84
CA TYR A 251 -10.95 14.33 1.51
C TYR A 251 -11.89 14.14 2.70
N ILE A 252 -11.39 13.94 3.93
CA ILE A 252 -12.28 13.85 5.11
C ILE A 252 -12.97 15.19 5.40
N THR A 253 -12.27 16.32 5.26
CA THR A 253 -12.86 17.66 5.43
C THR A 253 -13.87 17.97 4.33
N MET A 254 -13.70 17.40 3.15
CA MET A 254 -14.69 17.53 2.07
C MET A 254 -16.00 16.79 2.39
N LEU A 255 -15.93 15.67 3.12
CA LEU A 255 -17.12 14.91 3.55
C LEU A 255 -17.86 15.59 4.69
N ASP A 256 -17.12 16.13 5.67
CA ASP A 256 -17.72 16.84 6.80
C ASP A 256 -16.83 18.01 7.26
N PRO A 257 -17.03 19.23 6.70
CA PRO A 257 -16.24 20.40 7.02
C PRO A 257 -16.38 20.86 8.48
N LEU A 258 -17.50 20.54 9.13
CA LEU A 258 -17.85 21.05 10.46
C LEU A 258 -17.18 20.27 11.59
N LYS A 259 -16.80 19.00 11.34
CA LYS A 259 -16.15 18.12 12.32
C LYS A 259 -14.63 18.24 12.41
N ALA A 260 -14.01 19.11 11.62
CA ALA A 260 -12.54 19.16 11.49
C ALA A 260 -11.77 19.33 12.81
N HIS A 261 -12.39 19.94 13.83
CA HIS A 261 -11.78 20.22 15.14
C HIS A 261 -12.53 19.59 16.31
N GLU A 262 -13.55 18.76 16.05
CA GLU A 262 -14.28 18.07 17.10
C GLU A 262 -13.44 16.93 17.67
N LYS A 263 -13.25 16.91 18.99
CA LYS A 263 -12.41 15.89 19.66
C LYS A 263 -12.99 14.50 19.41
N ASN A 264 -12.11 13.50 19.37
CA ASN A 264 -12.45 12.10 19.14
C ASN A 264 -13.09 11.81 17.77
N THR A 265 -13.02 12.74 16.81
CA THR A 265 -13.42 12.46 15.43
C THR A 265 -12.27 11.87 14.62
N ALA A 266 -12.58 11.14 13.54
CA ALA A 266 -11.59 10.70 12.56
C ALA A 266 -10.77 11.88 12.02
N SER A 267 -11.42 13.00 11.67
CA SER A 267 -10.73 14.20 11.19
C SER A 267 -9.78 14.79 12.24
N PHE A 268 -10.12 14.73 13.52
CA PHE A 268 -9.24 15.18 14.60
C PHE A 268 -8.00 14.29 14.73
N LEU A 269 -8.15 12.96 14.70
CA LEU A 269 -7.01 12.03 14.74
C LEU A 269 -6.08 12.22 13.55
N ILE A 270 -6.64 12.34 12.34
CA ILE A 270 -5.90 12.65 11.11
C ILE A 270 -5.14 13.98 11.26
N GLY A 271 -5.81 15.02 11.77
CA GLY A 271 -5.22 16.33 12.00
C GLY A 271 -4.05 16.28 12.99
N LYS A 272 -4.21 15.56 14.10
CA LYS A 272 -3.18 15.36 15.12
C LYS A 272 -1.94 14.66 14.53
N MET A 273 -2.14 13.52 13.87
CA MET A 273 -1.04 12.76 13.25
C MET A 273 -0.34 13.59 12.16
N ARG A 274 -1.10 14.29 11.31
CA ARG A 274 -0.52 15.17 10.28
C ARG A 274 0.31 16.30 10.89
N CYS A 275 -0.16 16.92 11.97
CA CYS A 275 0.59 17.97 12.66
C CYS A 275 1.90 17.41 13.23
N GLU A 276 1.87 16.27 13.91
CA GLU A 276 3.09 15.62 14.41
C GLU A 276 4.11 15.42 13.28
N TYR A 277 3.68 14.85 12.15
CA TYR A 277 4.55 14.57 11.02
C TYR A 277 5.12 15.81 10.34
N ASN A 278 4.40 16.94 10.35
CA ASN A 278 4.91 18.19 9.78
C ASN A 278 6.06 18.80 10.61
N TYR A 279 6.16 18.47 11.89
CA TYR A 279 7.20 19.00 12.79
C TYR A 279 8.21 17.93 13.21
N LYS A 280 8.06 16.69 12.76
CA LYS A 280 9.00 15.59 13.00
C LYS A 280 10.27 15.78 12.18
N THR A 281 11.41 15.46 12.76
CA THR A 281 12.70 15.41 12.06
C THR A 281 13.09 13.98 11.73
N VAL A 282 14.05 13.81 10.81
CA VAL A 282 14.59 12.47 10.54
C VAL A 282 15.36 11.94 11.75
N GLU A 283 15.99 12.82 12.53
CA GLU A 283 16.68 12.49 13.76
C GLU A 283 15.74 11.83 14.78
N ASP A 284 14.55 12.41 15.00
CA ASP A 284 13.53 11.84 15.90
C ASP A 284 13.11 10.42 15.47
N ILE A 285 13.00 10.20 14.15
CA ILE A 285 12.65 8.88 13.59
C ILE A 285 13.80 7.88 13.78
N GLN A 286 15.05 8.34 13.71
CA GLN A 286 16.22 7.48 13.82
C GLN A 286 16.51 7.01 15.24
N GLU A 287 15.94 7.64 16.28
CA GLU A 287 16.04 7.20 17.67
C GLU A 287 15.41 5.80 17.85
N ASP A 288 14.22 5.60 17.30
CA ASP A 288 13.53 4.31 17.25
C ASP A 288 12.75 4.15 15.94
N VAL A 289 13.44 3.69 14.90
CA VAL A 289 12.83 3.49 13.58
C VAL A 289 11.72 2.45 13.63
N LYS A 290 11.90 1.38 14.41
CA LYS A 290 10.93 0.27 14.46
C LYS A 290 9.68 0.70 15.22
N GLY A 291 9.85 1.29 16.40
CA GLY A 291 8.73 1.86 17.16
C GLY A 291 7.96 2.88 16.34
N PHE A 292 8.64 3.81 15.68
CA PHE A 292 7.99 4.80 14.83
C PHE A 292 7.13 4.18 13.72
N ILE A 293 7.62 3.15 13.03
CA ILE A 293 6.86 2.49 11.97
C ILE A 293 5.64 1.74 12.55
N SER A 294 5.80 1.06 13.69
CA SER A 294 4.69 0.42 14.40
C SER A 294 3.61 1.43 14.82
N ASP A 295 4.00 2.52 15.48
CA ASP A 295 3.08 3.58 15.92
C ASP A 295 2.33 4.20 14.74
N THR A 296 3.01 4.35 13.60
CA THR A 296 2.42 4.82 12.34
C THR A 296 1.34 3.86 11.86
N PHE A 297 1.61 2.56 11.90
CA PHE A 297 0.69 1.53 11.43
C PHE A 297 -0.54 1.45 12.34
N GLU A 298 -0.34 1.47 13.66
CA GLU A 298 -1.42 1.48 14.66
C GLU A 298 -2.30 2.73 14.51
N SER A 299 -1.70 3.91 14.35
CA SER A 299 -2.44 5.15 14.14
C SER A 299 -3.30 5.13 12.86
N LEU A 300 -2.79 4.53 11.78
CA LEU A 300 -3.55 4.39 10.52
C LEU A 300 -4.71 3.40 10.65
N ILE A 301 -4.55 2.34 11.45
CA ILE A 301 -5.64 1.41 11.77
C ILE A 301 -6.70 2.14 12.60
N GLU A 302 -6.32 2.82 13.68
CA GLU A 302 -7.24 3.58 14.52
C GLU A 302 -8.04 4.61 13.70
N ILE A 303 -7.36 5.35 12.81
CA ILE A 303 -8.01 6.30 11.90
C ILE A 303 -9.00 5.58 10.98
N SER A 304 -8.62 4.43 10.42
CA SER A 304 -9.51 3.65 9.53
C SER A 304 -10.75 3.18 10.27
N GLU A 305 -10.59 2.58 11.45
CA GLU A 305 -11.70 2.10 12.29
C GLU A 305 -12.62 3.25 12.67
N LYS A 306 -12.05 4.40 13.03
CA LYS A 306 -12.83 5.60 13.40
C LYS A 306 -13.63 6.15 12.22
N ILE A 307 -13.07 6.14 11.00
CA ILE A 307 -13.81 6.52 9.79
C ILE A 307 -14.97 5.56 9.55
N GLU A 308 -14.72 4.26 9.71
CA GLU A 308 -15.78 3.25 9.53
C GLU A 308 -16.90 3.46 10.54
N GLU A 309 -16.58 3.63 11.82
CA GLU A 309 -17.52 3.94 12.92
C GLU A 309 -18.37 5.17 12.60
N GLU A 310 -17.75 6.29 12.21
CA GLU A 310 -18.44 7.57 12.06
C GLU A 310 -19.27 7.69 10.79
N TYR A 311 -18.82 7.12 9.68
CA TYR A 311 -19.42 7.36 8.38
C TYR A 311 -20.21 6.15 7.85
N PHE A 312 -19.92 4.94 8.31
CA PHE A 312 -20.39 3.71 7.68
C PHE A 312 -21.25 2.80 8.57
N TYR A 313 -21.21 2.96 9.90
CA TYR A 313 -22.16 2.29 10.78
C TYR A 313 -23.44 3.13 10.93
N GLN A 314 -24.60 2.49 10.72
CA GLN A 314 -25.87 3.03 11.20
C GLN A 314 -26.06 2.57 12.64
N GLU A 315 -26.24 3.50 13.59
CA GLU A 315 -27.03 3.15 14.78
C GLU A 315 -28.38 2.65 14.26
N LYS A 316 -28.68 1.37 14.51
CA LYS A 316 -30.05 0.89 14.45
C LYS A 316 -30.82 1.64 15.54
N ILE A 317 -31.49 2.72 15.16
CA ILE A 317 -32.54 3.33 15.99
C ILE A 317 -33.76 2.41 15.96
#